data_AF-A0A6I4WBG0-F1
#
_entry.id   AF-A0A6I4WBG0-F1
#
_cell.length_a   1.000
_cell.length_b   1.000
_cell.length_c   1.000
_cell.angle_alpha   90.00
_cell.angle_beta   90.00
_cell.angle_gamma   90.00
#
_symmetry.space_group_name_H-M   'P 1'
#
loop_
_entity.id
_entity.type
_entity.pdbx_description
1 polymer ?
#
loop_
_entity_poly.entity_id
_entity_poly.type
_entity_poly.pdbx_seq_one_letter_code
_entity_poly.pdbx_strand_id
1 'polypeptide(L)'
;MEPLPQGASLNDLQEYVRKMEVERGFTDRTITDQALKFGSEAGEVLDAVAAYNGQPQNGERDAADLGNEAADALIMLISVCNRAGIDLEAAFRRKEQLNETRSWH
;
A
#
# COMPACT_ATOMS: atom_id res chain seq x y z
N MET A 1 10.81 15.06 6.45
CA MET A 1 9.36 15.37 6.41
C MET A 1 8.75 15.50 7.80
N GLU A 2 7.66 16.26 7.95
CA GLU A 2 6.80 16.20 9.15
C GLU A 2 6.11 14.82 9.29
N PRO A 3 5.84 14.35 10.52
CA PRO A 3 5.15 13.09 10.74
C PRO A 3 3.69 13.14 10.28
N LEU A 4 3.11 11.97 9.96
CA LEU A 4 1.68 11.85 9.65
C LEU A 4 0.85 12.25 10.88
N PRO A 5 -0.15 13.14 10.72
CA PRO A 5 -1.01 13.53 11.82
C PRO A 5 -1.98 12.40 12.20
N GLN A 6 -2.41 12.39 13.46
CA GLN A 6 -3.48 11.50 13.90
C GLN A 6 -4.79 11.83 13.15
N GLY A 7 -5.47 10.81 12.63
CA GLY A 7 -6.70 10.99 11.86
C GLY A 7 -6.48 11.38 10.39
N ALA A 8 -5.27 11.21 9.86
CA ALA A 8 -4.96 11.41 8.45
C ALA A 8 -5.95 10.68 7.53
N SER A 9 -6.46 11.40 6.54
CA SER A 9 -7.26 10.86 5.44
C SER A 9 -6.41 10.10 4.41
N LEU A 10 -7.05 9.40 3.47
CA LEU A 10 -6.31 8.77 2.36
C LEU A 10 -5.63 9.84 1.49
N ASN A 11 -6.25 11.01 1.35
CA ASN A 11 -5.65 12.14 0.65
C ASN A 11 -4.40 12.68 1.37
N ASP A 12 -4.41 12.72 2.71
CA ASP A 12 -3.23 13.09 3.50
C ASP A 12 -2.10 12.07 3.32
N LEU A 13 -2.42 10.77 3.26
CA LEU A 13 -1.43 9.74 2.94
C LEU A 13 -0.89 9.89 1.52
N GLN A 14 -1.73 10.21 0.53
CA GLN A 14 -1.27 10.47 -0.83
C GLN A 14 -0.29 11.65 -0.91
N GLU A 15 -0.57 12.75 -0.20
CA GLU A 15 0.34 13.88 -0.09
C GLU A 15 1.64 13.53 0.66
N TYR A 16 1.53 12.77 1.75
CA TYR A 16 2.67 12.31 2.51
C TYR A 16 3.62 11.46 1.64
N VAL A 17 3.10 10.46 0.92
CA VAL A 17 3.91 9.62 0.03
C VAL A 17 4.51 10.46 -1.10
N ARG A 18 3.77 11.41 -1.67
CA ARG A 18 4.31 12.33 -2.69
C ARG A 18 5.51 13.10 -2.18
N LYS A 19 5.41 13.71 -0.99
CA LYS A 19 6.54 14.41 -0.34
C LYS A 19 7.69 13.46 -0.04
N MET A 20 7.38 12.22 0.34
CA MET A 20 8.38 11.19 0.70
C MET A 20 9.24 10.85 -0.51
N GLU A 21 8.61 10.64 -1.66
CA GLU A 21 9.32 10.31 -2.88
C GLU A 21 10.16 11.48 -3.40
N VAL A 22 9.72 12.72 -3.21
CA VAL A 22 10.55 13.90 -3.49
C VAL A 22 11.79 13.92 -2.59
N GLU A 23 11.62 13.74 -1.28
CA GLU A 23 12.72 13.76 -0.31
C GLU A 23 13.72 12.61 -0.53
N ARG A 24 13.22 11.43 -0.93
CA ARG A 24 14.04 10.23 -1.19
C ARG A 24 14.59 10.16 -2.63
N GLY A 25 14.25 11.10 -3.51
CA GLY A 25 14.73 11.13 -4.89
C GLY A 25 14.17 10.00 -5.77
N PHE A 26 12.89 9.64 -5.59
CA PHE A 26 12.20 8.59 -6.37
C PHE A 26 11.20 9.14 -7.40
N THR A 27 11.23 10.45 -7.66
CA THR A 27 10.30 11.12 -8.58
C THR A 27 10.51 10.75 -10.06
N ASP A 28 11.66 10.19 -10.41
CA ASP A 28 12.02 9.71 -11.75
C ASP A 28 11.52 8.29 -12.06
N ARG A 29 11.05 7.55 -11.05
CA ARG A 29 10.51 6.19 -11.20
C ARG A 29 9.21 6.21 -12.00
N THR A 30 9.10 5.29 -12.95
CA THR A 30 7.91 5.14 -13.78
C THR A 30 6.76 4.50 -12.98
N ILE A 31 5.53 4.61 -13.51
CA ILE A 31 4.39 3.87 -12.95
C ILE A 31 4.63 2.36 -12.95
N THR A 32 5.33 1.84 -13.96
CA THR A 32 5.69 0.42 -14.06
C THR A 32 6.65 0.00 -12.95
N ASP A 33 7.68 0.80 -12.67
CA ASP A 33 8.65 0.50 -11.59
C ASP A 33 7.94 0.39 -10.24
N GLN A 34 7.03 1.33 -9.96
CA GLN A 34 6.27 1.35 -8.72
C GLN A 34 5.27 0.19 -8.64
N ALA A 35 4.64 -0.19 -9.75
CA ALA A 35 3.73 -1.33 -9.80
C ALA A 35 4.47 -2.66 -9.57
N LEU A 36 5.68 -2.80 -10.09
CA LEU A 36 6.53 -3.97 -9.82
C LEU A 36 6.91 -4.04 -8.34
N LYS A 37 7.34 -2.93 -7.75
CA LYS A 37 7.68 -2.88 -6.32
C LYS A 37 6.46 -3.10 -5.43
N PHE A 38 5.27 -2.59 -5.80
CA PHE A 38 4.00 -2.96 -5.16
C PHE A 38 3.77 -4.48 -5.19
N GLY A 39 4.04 -5.14 -6.32
CA GLY A 39 3.96 -6.59 -6.43
C GLY A 39 4.90 -7.33 -5.45
N SER A 40 6.10 -6.79 -5.21
CA SER A 40 7.03 -7.31 -4.20
C SER A 40 6.45 -7.19 -2.79
N GLU A 41 6.00 -5.99 -2.38
CA GLU A 41 5.44 -5.78 -1.03
C GLU A 41 4.18 -6.63 -0.81
N ALA A 42 3.35 -6.79 -1.84
CA ALA A 42 2.19 -7.69 -1.78
C ALA A 42 2.60 -9.16 -1.56
N GLY A 43 3.75 -9.58 -2.11
CA GLY A 43 4.34 -10.89 -1.84
C GLY A 43 4.81 -11.03 -0.39
N GLU A 44 5.46 -10.00 0.15
CA GLU A 44 5.91 -9.98 1.55
C GLU A 44 4.73 -10.05 2.53
N VAL A 45 3.60 -9.40 2.20
CA VAL A 45 2.33 -9.59 2.93
C VAL A 45 1.86 -11.06 2.92
N LEU A 46 1.96 -11.75 1.78
CA LEU A 46 1.55 -13.17 1.70
C LEU A 46 2.45 -14.06 2.56
N ASP A 47 3.76 -13.81 2.56
CA ASP A 47 4.72 -14.53 3.39
C ASP A 47 4.46 -14.27 4.88
N ALA A 48 4.17 -13.03 5.27
CA ALA A 48 3.80 -12.65 6.64
C ALA A 48 2.51 -13.36 7.10
N VAL A 49 1.49 -13.44 6.24
CA VAL A 49 0.24 -14.17 6.53
C VAL A 49 0.50 -15.68 6.65
N ALA A 50 1.36 -16.25 5.81
CA ALA A 50 1.73 -17.66 5.90
C ALA A 50 2.45 -17.97 7.22
N ALA A 51 3.38 -17.10 7.63
CA ALA A 51 4.05 -17.19 8.92
C ALA A 51 3.08 -17.03 10.10
N TYR A 52 2.14 -16.08 10.05
CA TYR A 52 1.08 -15.88 11.05
C TYR A 52 0.24 -17.15 11.25
N ASN A 53 -0.02 -17.90 10.17
CA ASN A 53 -0.76 -19.17 10.19
C ASN A 53 0.10 -20.40 10.54
N GLY A 54 1.37 -20.22 10.92
CA GLY A 54 2.28 -21.31 11.28
C GLY A 54 2.81 -22.11 10.09
N GLN A 55 2.78 -21.54 8.88
CA GLN A 55 3.25 -22.14 7.63
C GLN A 55 4.32 -21.23 6.96
N PRO A 56 5.46 -20.97 7.61
CA PRO A 56 6.47 -20.09 7.02
C PRO A 56 7.04 -20.71 5.73
N GLN A 57 7.02 -19.96 4.63
CA GLN A 57 7.50 -20.43 3.33
C GLN A 57 9.04 -20.57 3.26
N ASN A 58 9.78 -19.79 4.05
CA ASN A 58 11.25 -19.69 3.96
C ASN A 58 12.00 -20.13 5.23
N GLY A 59 11.34 -20.83 6.17
CA GLY A 59 12.01 -21.42 7.34
C GLY A 59 12.53 -20.43 8.40
N GLU A 60 12.53 -19.12 8.12
CA GLU A 60 12.74 -18.07 9.11
C GLU A 60 11.46 -17.90 9.95
N ARG A 61 11.62 -18.04 11.27
CA ARG A 61 10.53 -17.94 12.26
C ARG A 61 10.26 -16.51 12.70
N ASP A 62 11.11 -15.56 12.31
CA ASP A 62 10.81 -14.15 12.50
C ASP A 62 9.72 -13.82 11.49
N ALA A 63 8.48 -13.96 11.95
CA ALA A 63 7.32 -13.58 11.17
C ALA A 63 7.54 -12.12 10.75
N ALA A 64 7.69 -11.89 9.44
CA ALA A 64 7.62 -10.57 8.87
C ALA A 64 6.39 -9.88 9.50
N ASP A 65 6.61 -8.69 10.06
CA ASP A 65 5.56 -7.99 10.78
C ASP A 65 4.48 -7.64 9.77
N LEU A 66 3.35 -8.36 9.81
CA LEU A 66 2.22 -8.18 8.89
C LEU A 66 1.78 -6.70 8.83
N GLY A 67 1.91 -5.95 9.94
CA GLY A 67 1.62 -4.54 9.97
C GLY A 67 2.59 -3.71 9.12
N ASN A 68 3.90 -4.01 9.18
CA ASN A 68 4.91 -3.33 8.37
C ASN A 68 4.75 -3.66 6.89
N GLU A 69 4.59 -4.95 6.54
CA GLU A 69 4.44 -5.34 5.12
C GLU A 69 3.15 -4.78 4.50
N ALA A 70 2.06 -4.76 5.28
CA ALA A 70 0.83 -4.13 4.82
C ALA A 70 0.98 -2.61 4.64
N ALA A 71 1.76 -1.94 5.49
CA ALA A 71 2.05 -0.53 5.36
C ALA A 71 2.92 -0.24 4.12
N ASP A 72 3.95 -1.05 3.86
CA ASP A 72 4.81 -0.92 2.68
C ASP A 72 4.01 -1.17 1.40
N ALA A 73 3.16 -2.20 1.36
CA ALA A 73 2.25 -2.45 0.25
C ALA A 73 1.27 -1.27 0.02
N LEU A 74 0.74 -0.67 1.09
CA LEU A 74 -0.12 0.51 0.99
C LEU A 74 0.63 1.72 0.44
N ILE A 75 1.85 1.98 0.91
CA ILE A 75 2.70 3.08 0.42
C ILE A 75 2.96 2.92 -1.08
N MET A 76 3.29 1.71 -1.52
CA MET A 76 3.56 1.42 -2.93
C MET A 76 2.29 1.51 -3.80
N LEU A 77 1.13 1.07 -3.31
CA LEU A 77 -0.14 1.27 -3.99
C LEU A 77 -0.47 2.77 -4.15
N ILE A 78 -0.30 3.55 -3.08
CA ILE A 78 -0.48 5.01 -3.11
C ILE A 78 0.45 5.66 -4.12
N SER A 79 1.71 5.21 -4.16
CA SER A 79 2.72 5.68 -5.11
C SER A 79 2.31 5.45 -6.58
N VAL A 80 1.70 4.29 -6.87
CA VAL A 80 1.11 3.98 -8.19
C VAL A 80 -0.07 4.91 -8.49
N CYS A 81 -1.01 5.07 -7.55
CA CYS A 81 -2.17 5.95 -7.73
C CYS A 81 -1.76 7.42 -7.96
N ASN A 82 -0.76 7.90 -7.21
CA ASN A 82 -0.21 9.24 -7.37
C ASN A 82 0.33 9.48 -8.79
N ARG A 83 1.08 8.51 -9.34
CA ARG A 83 1.59 8.60 -10.73
C ARG A 83 0.49 8.53 -11.78
N ALA A 84 -0.57 7.77 -11.51
CA ALA A 84 -1.73 7.68 -12.38
C ALA A 84 -2.68 8.90 -12.29
N GLY A 85 -2.43 9.83 -11.37
CA GLY A 85 -3.33 10.96 -11.12
C GLY A 85 -4.68 10.54 -10.52
N ILE A 86 -4.71 9.43 -9.78
CA ILE A 86 -5.93 8.88 -9.15
C ILE A 86 -6.07 9.44 -7.73
N ASP A 87 -7.23 10.03 -7.46
CA ASP A 87 -7.71 10.28 -6.09
C ASP A 87 -8.21 8.95 -5.50
N LEU A 88 -7.39 8.37 -4.62
CA LEU A 88 -7.63 7.05 -4.03
C LEU A 88 -8.81 7.08 -3.06
N GLU A 89 -9.01 8.17 -2.33
CA GLU A 89 -10.15 8.29 -1.42
C GLU A 89 -11.48 8.30 -2.21
N ALA A 90 -11.56 9.12 -3.25
CA ALA A 90 -12.73 9.18 -4.11
C ALA A 90 -12.96 7.85 -4.86
N ALA A 91 -11.88 7.19 -5.30
CA ALA A 91 -11.96 5.87 -5.93
C ALA A 91 -12.49 4.81 -4.95
N PHE A 92 -12.00 4.79 -3.72
CA PHE A 92 -12.45 3.88 -2.67
C PHE A 92 -13.94 4.09 -2.35
N ARG A 93 -14.36 5.34 -2.11
CA ARG A 93 -15.76 5.68 -1.83
C ARG A 93 -16.71 5.25 -2.95
N ARG A 94 -16.33 5.51 -4.21
CA ARG A 94 -17.10 5.08 -5.38
C ARG A 94 -17.20 3.56 -5.48
N LYS A 95 -16.10 2.85 -5.18
CA LYS A 95 -16.03 1.40 -5.23
C LYS A 95 -16.92 0.75 -4.16
N GLU A 96 -16.97 1.33 -2.96
CA GLU A 96 -17.81 0.85 -1.86
C GLU A 96 -19.29 1.10 -2.09
N GLN A 97 -19.68 2.27 -2.60
CA GLN A 97 -21.07 2.52 -3.03
C GLN A 97 -21.56 1.47 -4.02
N LEU A 98 -20.70 1.02 -4.94
CA LEU A 98 -21.01 -0.06 -5.88
C LEU A 98 -20.99 -1.46 -5.23
N ASN A 99 -20.29 -1.64 -4.11
CA ASN A 99 -20.25 -2.90 -3.37
C ASN A 99 -21.48 -3.07 -2.47
N GLU A 100 -22.02 -1.98 -1.93
CA GLU A 100 -23.25 -1.96 -1.13
C GLU A 100 -24.47 -2.44 -1.92
N THR A 101 -24.45 -2.33 -3.26
CA THR A 101 -25.52 -2.83 -4.13
C THR A 101 -25.33 -4.30 -4.51
N ARG A 102 -24.26 -4.97 -4.07
CA ARG A 102 -23.96 -6.36 -4.42
C ARG A 102 -24.50 -7.31 -3.36
N SER A 103 -24.95 -8.48 -3.81
CA SER A 103 -25.14 -9.63 -2.93
C SER A 103 -23.94 -10.55 -3.05
N TRP A 104 -23.35 -10.89 -1.91
CA TRP A 104 -22.22 -11.81 -1.82
C TRP A 104 -22.78 -13.16 -1.35
N HIS A 105 -22.52 -14.21 -2.12
CA HIS A 105 -22.95 -15.59 -1.84
C HIS A 105 -21.74 -16.50 -1.89
#